data_AF-A0A2E2A3G8-F1
#
_entry.id   AF-A0A2E2A3G8-F1
#
_cell.length_a   1.000
_cell.length_b   1.000
_cell.length_c   1.000
_cell.angle_alpha   90.00
_cell.angle_beta   90.00
_cell.angle_gamma   90.00
#
_symmetry.space_group_name_H-M   'P 1'
#
loop_
_entity.id
_entity.type
_entity.pdbx_description
1 polymer ?
#
loop_
_entity_poly.entity_id
_entity_poly.type
_entity_poly.pdbx_seq_one_letter_code
_entity_poly.pdbx_strand_id
1 'polypeptide(L)'
;MKNTLYLLFLFSFIYSLNLIPNVVDTYYNSSIKEIHYYQNINNKLNLVKIQEYYEDGQKAIEANYKDGQKDGRYIEYYEDGQKSLHGAYENGMKD
;
A
#
# COMPACT_ATOMS: atom_id res chain seq x y z
N MET A 1 14.62 -29.69 12.51
CA MET A 1 13.27 -29.10 12.41
C MET A 1 13.12 -27.76 13.12
N LYS A 2 13.64 -27.57 14.35
CA LYS A 2 13.51 -26.27 15.05
C LYS A 2 14.26 -25.12 14.35
N ASN A 3 15.45 -25.36 13.80
CA ASN A 3 16.26 -24.33 13.14
C ASN A 3 15.69 -23.87 11.79
N THR A 4 14.98 -24.76 11.08
CA THR A 4 14.39 -24.45 9.77
C THR A 4 13.25 -23.43 9.88
N LEU A 5 12.53 -23.44 11.01
CA LEU A 5 11.44 -22.49 11.28
C LEU A 5 11.96 -21.06 11.49
N TYR A 6 13.08 -20.90 12.20
CA TYR A 6 13.72 -19.58 12.39
C TYR A 6 14.23 -18.97 11.09
N LEU A 7 14.77 -19.78 10.18
CA LEU A 7 15.20 -19.34 8.85
C LEU A 7 14.02 -18.81 8.03
N LEU A 8 12.87 -19.50 8.01
CA LEU A 8 11.67 -19.02 7.31
C LEU A 8 11.13 -17.71 7.91
N PHE A 9 11.17 -17.56 9.24
CA PHE A 9 10.81 -16.31 9.91
C PHE A 9 11.78 -15.17 9.56
N LEU A 10 13.09 -15.41 9.54
CA LEU A 10 14.11 -14.43 9.14
C LEU A 10 13.95 -14.01 7.68
N PHE A 11 13.71 -14.95 6.77
CA PHE A 11 13.45 -14.65 5.36
C PHE A 11 12.16 -13.84 5.18
N SER A 12 11.08 -14.20 5.87
CA SER A 12 9.83 -13.41 5.87
C SER A 12 10.03 -12.00 6.44
N PHE A 13 10.85 -11.86 7.48
CA PHE A 13 11.13 -10.58 8.12
C PHE A 13 12.00 -9.67 7.24
N ILE A 14 13.06 -10.23 6.62
CA ILE A 14 13.89 -9.52 5.64
C ILE A 14 13.05 -9.13 4.41
N TYR A 15 12.15 -10.00 3.95
CA TYR A 15 11.22 -9.67 2.88
C TYR A 15 10.29 -8.51 3.27
N SER A 16 9.80 -8.48 4.52
CA SER A 16 8.98 -7.39 5.04
C SER A 16 9.74 -6.05 5.20
N LEU A 17 11.04 -6.09 5.49
CA LEU A 17 11.91 -4.91 5.55
C LEU A 17 12.12 -4.29 4.15
N ASN A 18 12.14 -5.10 3.10
CA ASN A 18 12.20 -4.62 1.70
C ASN A 18 10.86 -4.04 1.21
N LEU A 19 9.77 -4.23 1.96
CA LEU A 19 8.47 -3.61 1.69
C LEU A 19 8.31 -2.24 2.36
N ILE A 20 9.32 -1.77 3.10
CA ILE A 20 9.29 -0.41 3.68
C ILE A 20 9.39 0.58 2.51
N PRO A 21 8.44 1.53 2.40
CA PRO A 21 8.44 2.52 1.33
C PRO A 21 9.66 3.45 1.46
N ASN A 22 10.29 3.76 0.33
CA ASN A 22 11.59 4.44 0.32
C ASN A 22 11.48 5.97 0.29
N VAL A 23 10.31 6.55 0.02
CA VAL A 23 9.98 7.96 0.30
C VAL A 23 8.48 8.04 0.58
N VAL A 24 8.08 8.87 1.54
CA VAL A 24 6.67 9.08 1.91
C VAL A 24 6.35 10.57 1.89
N ASP A 25 5.32 10.93 1.12
CA ASP A 25 4.72 12.26 1.17
C ASP A 25 3.35 12.17 1.84
N THR A 26 3.00 13.15 2.66
CA THR A 26 1.72 13.21 3.37
C THR A 26 0.99 14.50 3.03
N TYR A 27 -0.26 14.37 2.62
CA TYR A 27 -1.16 15.47 2.31
C TYR A 27 -2.33 15.47 3.28
N TYR A 28 -2.79 16.67 3.64
CA TYR A 28 -3.98 16.87 4.46
C TYR A 28 -4.94 17.74 3.67
N ASN A 29 -6.08 17.18 3.25
CA ASN A 29 -7.13 17.92 2.55
C ASN A 29 -8.35 17.95 3.45
N SER A 30 -8.64 19.09 4.10
CA SER A 30 -9.81 19.49 4.91
C SER A 30 -10.47 18.48 5.87
N SER A 31 -10.58 17.20 5.52
CA SER A 31 -11.11 16.07 6.26
C SER A 31 -10.41 14.71 5.99
N ILE A 32 -9.44 14.63 5.07
CA ILE A 32 -8.73 13.38 4.75
C ILE A 32 -7.22 13.55 4.84
N LYS A 33 -6.56 12.50 5.31
CA LYS A 33 -5.11 12.35 5.23
C LYS A 33 -4.78 11.38 4.10
N GLU A 34 -3.94 11.81 3.18
CA GLU A 34 -3.46 11.01 2.05
C GLU A 34 -1.94 10.79 2.19
N ILE A 35 -1.49 9.57 1.96
CA ILE A 35 -0.10 9.14 2.06
C ILE A 35 0.33 8.51 0.74
N HIS A 36 1.35 9.09 0.12
CA HIS A 36 1.95 8.56 -1.10
C HIS A 36 3.25 7.86 -0.77
N TYR A 37 3.40 6.66 -1.30
CA TYR A 37 4.58 5.83 -1.13
C TYR A 37 5.32 5.71 -2.45
N TYR A 38 6.61 6.01 -2.41
CA TYR A 38 7.48 5.92 -3.58
C TYR A 38 8.62 4.93 -3.37
N GLN A 39 9.07 4.34 -4.47
CA GLN A 39 10.30 3.57 -4.54
C GLN A 39 11.26 4.21 -5.53
N ASN A 40 12.54 4.26 -5.16
CA ASN A 40 13.60 4.65 -6.07
C ASN A 40 14.00 3.43 -6.90
N ILE A 41 13.69 3.48 -8.20
CA ILE A 41 14.05 2.46 -9.17
C ILE A 41 14.85 3.15 -10.26
N ASN A 42 16.11 2.76 -10.44
CA ASN A 42 17.03 3.34 -11.43
C ASN A 42 17.16 4.88 -11.31
N ASN A 43 17.32 5.38 -10.07
CA ASN A 43 17.43 6.81 -9.75
C ASN A 43 16.18 7.63 -10.10
N LYS A 44 15.03 6.97 -10.30
CA LYS A 44 13.73 7.59 -10.53
C LYS A 44 12.76 7.19 -9.42
N LEU A 45 12.06 8.16 -8.84
CA LEU A 45 10.97 7.90 -7.93
C LEU A 45 9.75 7.42 -8.71
N ASN A 46 9.22 6.26 -8.32
CA ASN A 46 8.00 5.70 -8.86
C ASN A 46 6.98 5.55 -7.72
N LEU A 47 5.76 6.02 -7.96
CA LEU A 47 4.65 5.82 -7.04
C LEU A 47 4.29 4.33 -7.02
N VAL A 48 4.26 3.74 -5.82
CA VAL A 48 3.95 2.32 -5.63
C VAL A 48 2.69 2.07 -4.82
N LYS A 49 2.27 3.06 -4.02
CA LYS A 49 1.07 2.92 -3.19
C LYS A 49 0.52 4.29 -2.81
N ILE A 50 -0.80 4.39 -2.73
CA ILE A 50 -1.52 5.49 -2.08
C ILE A 50 -2.37 4.89 -0.95
N GLN A 51 -2.41 5.59 0.19
CA GLN A 51 -3.34 5.31 1.27
C GLN A 51 -4.06 6.59 1.69
N GLU A 52 -5.37 6.50 1.82
CA GLU A 52 -6.21 7.58 2.34
C GLU A 52 -6.83 7.16 3.66
N TYR A 53 -7.01 8.14 4.54
CA TYR A 53 -7.58 7.97 5.88
C TYR A 53 -8.64 9.04 6.11
N TYR A 54 -9.73 8.63 6.75
CA TYR A 54 -10.75 9.52 7.28
C TYR A 54 -10.22 10.33 8.48
N GLU A 55 -10.96 11.37 8.89
CA GLU A 55 -10.59 12.22 10.03
C GLU A 55 -10.36 11.43 11.33
N ASP A 56 -11.11 10.35 11.51
CA ASP A 56 -11.03 9.47 12.68
C ASP A 56 -9.82 8.51 12.65
N GLY A 57 -9.02 8.57 11.57
CA GLY A 57 -7.84 7.73 11.37
C GLY A 57 -8.15 6.34 10.81
N GLN A 58 -9.41 6.02 10.52
CA GLN A 58 -9.76 4.81 9.80
C GLN A 58 -9.30 4.90 8.35
N LYS A 59 -8.88 3.76 7.80
CA LYS A 59 -8.43 3.70 6.41
C LYS A 59 -9.64 3.87 5.48
N ALA A 60 -9.56 4.82 4.57
CA ALA A 60 -10.56 5.08 3.53
C ALA A 60 -10.18 4.34 2.25
N ILE A 61 -8.92 4.45 1.79
CA ILE A 61 -8.45 3.83 0.55
C ILE A 61 -7.05 3.23 0.73
N GLU A 62 -6.81 2.12 0.04
CA GLU A 62 -5.48 1.58 -0.21
C GLU A 62 -5.38 1.10 -1.66
N ALA A 63 -4.48 1.70 -2.43
CA ALA A 63 -4.29 1.38 -3.84
C ALA A 63 -2.80 1.16 -4.14
N ASN A 64 -2.47 0.04 -4.77
CA ASN A 64 -1.12 -0.25 -5.25
C ASN A 64 -0.92 0.20 -6.70
N TYR A 65 0.30 0.60 -7.02
CA TYR A 65 0.68 1.13 -8.33
C TYR A 65 1.95 0.44 -8.85
N LYS A 66 2.00 0.26 -10.16
CA LYS A 66 3.16 -0.21 -10.91
C LYS A 66 3.24 0.55 -12.23
N ASP A 67 4.42 1.09 -12.53
CA ASP A 67 4.67 1.87 -13.76
C ASP A 67 3.64 3.01 -13.99
N GLY A 68 3.15 3.61 -12.90
CA GLY A 68 2.17 4.69 -12.92
C GLY A 68 0.71 4.26 -13.08
N GLN A 69 0.42 2.97 -13.14
CA GLN A 69 -0.94 2.42 -13.27
C GLN A 69 -1.32 1.66 -11.99
N LYS A 70 -2.62 1.58 -11.68
CA LYS A 70 -3.11 0.76 -10.58
C LYS A 70 -2.79 -0.71 -10.87
N ASP A 71 -2.08 -1.37 -9.97
CA ASP A 71 -1.65 -2.74 -10.14
C ASP A 71 -1.56 -3.44 -8.79
N GLY A 72 -2.28 -4.55 -8.66
CA GLY A 72 -2.49 -5.28 -7.42
C GLY A 72 -3.68 -4.77 -6.61
N ARG A 73 -3.51 -4.80 -5.29
CA ARG A 73 -4.59 -4.61 -4.31
C ARG A 73 -5.20 -3.21 -4.39
N TYR A 74 -6.52 -3.16 -4.46
CA TYR A 74 -7.33 -1.96 -4.25
C TYR A 74 -8.40 -2.25 -3.20
N ILE A 75 -8.44 -1.41 -2.16
CA ILE A 75 -9.48 -1.46 -1.14
C ILE A 75 -9.99 -0.06 -0.91
N GLU A 76 -11.30 0.09 -0.95
CA GLU A 76 -12.04 1.26 -0.53
C GLU A 76 -12.95 0.84 0.63
N TYR A 77 -12.89 1.56 1.73
CA TYR A 77 -13.74 1.37 2.89
C TYR A 77 -14.84 2.44 2.83
N TYR A 78 -16.07 2.08 3.16
CA TYR A 78 -17.11 3.10 3.37
C TYR A 78 -16.97 3.70 4.76
N GLU A 79 -17.47 4.93 4.93
CA GLU A 79 -17.41 5.73 6.16
C GLU A 79 -18.07 5.05 7.37
N ASP A 80 -18.96 4.07 7.14
CA ASP A 80 -19.59 3.25 8.18
C ASP A 80 -18.69 2.13 8.74
N GLY A 81 -17.50 1.93 8.17
CA GLY A 81 -16.52 0.93 8.57
C GLY A 81 -16.92 -0.53 8.30
N GLN A 82 -18.12 -0.79 7.77
CA GLN A 82 -18.69 -2.14 7.67
C GLN A 82 -18.69 -2.72 6.27
N LYS A 83 -18.74 -1.87 5.23
CA LYS A 83 -18.60 -2.34 3.85
C LYS A 83 -17.26 -1.89 3.30
N SER A 84 -16.57 -2.82 2.64
CA SER A 84 -15.38 -2.51 1.86
C SER A 84 -15.59 -3.00 0.44
N LEU A 85 -15.26 -2.16 -0.53
CA LEU A 85 -15.09 -2.57 -1.90
C LEU A 85 -13.63 -3.00 -2.05
N HIS A 86 -13.42 -4.29 -2.17
CA HIS A 86 -12.11 -4.86 -2.46
C HIS A 86 -12.09 -5.40 -3.88
N GLY A 87 -11.04 -5.04 -4.61
CA GLY A 87 -10.73 -5.54 -5.94
C GLY A 87 -9.23 -5.69 -6.13
N ALA A 88 -8.85 -6.38 -7.19
CA ALA A 88 -7.50 -6.31 -7.72
C ALA A 88 -7.56 -5.55 -9.05
N TYR A 89 -6.52 -4.77 -9.32
CA TYR A 89 -6.26 -4.27 -10.65
C TYR A 89 -5.07 -5.05 -11.23
N GLU A 90 -5.13 -5.42 -12.49
CA GLU A 90 -3.97 -5.90 -13.24
C GLU A 90 -3.76 -4.95 -14.42
N ASN A 91 -2.61 -4.28 -14.47
CA ASN A 91 -2.28 -3.29 -15.51
C ASN A 91 -3.38 -2.23 -15.70
N GLY A 92 -3.97 -1.72 -14.61
CA GLY A 92 -5.03 -0.71 -14.63
C GLY A 92 -6.42 -1.23 -14.97
N MET A 93 -6.59 -2.51 -15.29
CA MET A 93 -7.90 -3.15 -15.51
C MET A 93 -8.37 -3.83 -14.24
N LYS A 94 -9.66 -3.68 -13.90
CA LYS A 94 -10.25 -4.36 -12.75
C LYS A 94 -10.40 -5.85 -13.09
N ASP A 95 -9.83 -6.71 -12.26
CA ASP A 95 -10.01 -8.17 -12.29
C ASP A 95 -11.43 -8.56 -11.85
#